data_AF-A0A1G1EDQ8-F1
#
_entry.id   AF-A0A1G1EDQ8-F1
#
_cell.length_a   1.000
_cell.length_b   1.000
_cell.length_c   1.000
_cell.angle_alpha   90.00
_cell.angle_beta   90.00
_cell.angle_gamma   90.00
#
_symmetry.space_group_name_H-M   'P 1'
#
loop_
_entity.id
_entity.type
_entity.pdbx_description
1 polymer ?
#
loop_
_entity_poly.entity_id
_entity_poly.type
_entity_poly.pdbx_seq_one_letter_code
_entity_poly.pdbx_strand_id
1 'polypeptide(L)'
;MAAYNKEKDVETAVQDDPKTREELKQVFENTARWQPGFKGFSADILVNINGKEEKGAVTVKGSQEIEISVQNEGLRKFAAENLASIAMHRGPRSFEESDGKHKLVYGEDDAHPLGRSVIMGGDGMSSFYRIKEGRIHQINRKTPRFSFSINVEESVKNEEGKFLTRKYTVYYFNGESGALKDVESYTDDYLRVGKADLPRSRRVINCENGAVVVSSMSLSNHKVL
;
A
#
# COMPACT_ATOMS: atom_id res chain seq x y z
N MET A 1 0.30 11.35 0.34
CA MET A 1 1.06 11.27 -0.94
C MET A 1 0.34 12.07 -2.00
N ALA A 2 1.03 13.00 -2.67
CA ALA A 2 0.47 13.72 -3.81
C ALA A 2 0.11 12.73 -4.92
N ALA A 3 -1.09 12.86 -5.50
CA ALA A 3 -1.48 12.10 -6.68
C ALA A 3 -0.48 12.40 -7.81
N TYR A 4 0.36 11.42 -8.13
CA TYR A 4 1.25 11.51 -9.28
C TYR A 4 0.38 11.33 -10.53
N ASN A 5 0.21 12.41 -11.30
CA ASN A 5 -0.39 12.33 -12.63
C ASN A 5 0.59 11.64 -13.56
N LYS A 6 0.14 10.51 -14.14
CA LYS A 6 0.92 9.65 -15.03
C LYS A 6 1.38 10.43 -16.28
N GLU A 7 2.70 10.54 -16.49
CA GLU A 7 3.25 10.73 -17.83
C GLU A 7 3.01 9.45 -18.66
N LYS A 8 2.75 9.58 -19.97
CA LYS A 8 2.50 8.45 -20.89
C LYS A 8 3.54 7.34 -20.71
N ASP A 9 3.15 6.10 -21.03
CA ASP A 9 4.08 4.96 -20.99
C ASP A 9 5.40 5.33 -21.67
N VAL A 10 6.49 5.16 -20.94
CA VAL A 10 7.82 5.53 -21.42
C VAL A 10 8.32 4.42 -22.33
N GLU A 11 8.98 4.81 -23.43
CA GLU A 11 9.63 3.84 -24.32
C GLU A 11 10.54 2.91 -23.50
N THR A 12 10.44 1.60 -23.75
CA THR A 12 11.19 0.60 -22.99
C THR A 12 11.75 -0.47 -23.92
N ALA A 13 13.02 -0.83 -23.68
CA ALA A 13 13.65 -1.97 -24.33
C ALA A 13 13.27 -3.32 -23.67
N VAL A 14 12.56 -3.27 -22.52
CA VAL A 14 12.10 -4.47 -21.82
C VAL A 14 11.05 -5.18 -22.66
N GLN A 15 11.35 -6.43 -23.02
CA GLN A 15 10.38 -7.33 -23.62
C GLN A 15 9.57 -8.02 -22.53
N ASP A 16 8.29 -8.21 -22.81
CA ASP A 16 7.39 -8.89 -21.89
C ASP A 16 7.70 -10.39 -21.86
N ASP A 17 7.97 -10.94 -20.69
CA ASP A 17 8.16 -12.37 -20.49
C ASP A 17 6.86 -13.02 -19.98
N PRO A 18 6.22 -13.92 -20.76
CA PRO A 18 4.96 -14.54 -20.37
C PRO A 18 5.03 -15.30 -19.04
N LYS A 19 6.17 -15.92 -18.73
CA LYS A 19 6.34 -16.66 -17.48
C LYS A 19 6.37 -15.72 -16.28
N THR A 20 7.15 -14.65 -16.34
CA THR A 20 7.20 -13.62 -15.31
C THR A 20 5.83 -12.98 -15.10
N ARG A 21 5.13 -12.66 -16.19
CA ARG A 21 3.77 -12.09 -16.15
C ARG A 21 2.81 -13.01 -15.40
N GLU A 22 2.81 -14.29 -15.73
CA GLU A 22 1.94 -15.27 -15.10
C GLU A 22 2.24 -15.41 -13.60
N GLU A 23 3.51 -15.45 -13.20
CA GLU A 23 3.86 -15.52 -11.77
C GLU A 23 3.44 -14.25 -11.01
N LEU A 24 3.65 -13.06 -11.59
CA LEU A 24 3.20 -11.82 -10.94
C LEU A 24 1.67 -11.73 -10.88
N LYS A 25 0.96 -12.26 -11.89
CA LYS A 25 -0.50 -12.36 -11.88
C LYS A 25 -0.98 -13.25 -10.73
N GLN A 26 -0.35 -14.41 -10.51
CA GLN A 26 -0.68 -15.29 -9.38
C GLN A 26 -0.42 -14.61 -8.03
N VAL A 27 0.74 -13.93 -7.89
CA VAL A 27 1.06 -13.11 -6.70
C VAL A 27 0.01 -12.01 -6.48
N PHE A 28 -0.44 -11.37 -7.55
CA PHE A 28 -1.50 -10.37 -7.49
C PHE A 28 -2.81 -11.00 -7.00
N GLU A 29 -3.22 -12.14 -7.53
CA GLU A 29 -4.47 -12.85 -7.18
C GLU A 29 -4.48 -13.37 -5.74
N ASN A 30 -3.30 -13.74 -5.22
CA ASN A 30 -3.06 -14.13 -3.82
C ASN A 30 -3.16 -12.97 -2.83
N THR A 31 -3.18 -11.72 -3.28
CA THR A 31 -3.33 -10.56 -2.39
C THR A 31 -4.81 -10.30 -2.10
N ALA A 32 -5.17 -10.20 -0.82
CA ALA A 32 -6.53 -9.91 -0.40
C ALA A 32 -6.94 -8.48 -0.80
N ARG A 33 -8.09 -8.37 -1.46
CA ARG A 33 -8.75 -7.12 -1.88
C ARG A 33 -10.25 -7.23 -1.61
N TRP A 34 -10.90 -6.09 -1.48
CA TRP A 34 -12.35 -6.02 -1.42
C TRP A 34 -12.96 -6.54 -2.73
N GLN A 35 -14.11 -7.20 -2.59
CA GLN A 35 -14.79 -7.87 -3.67
C GLN A 35 -15.27 -6.90 -4.76
N PRO A 36 -15.39 -7.35 -6.03
CA PRO A 36 -16.06 -6.58 -7.07
C PRO A 36 -17.43 -6.06 -6.60
N GLY A 37 -17.72 -4.80 -6.89
CA GLY A 37 -18.97 -4.15 -6.49
C GLY A 37 -19.03 -3.67 -5.03
N PHE A 38 -17.96 -3.82 -4.22
CA PHE A 38 -17.87 -3.24 -2.88
C PHE A 38 -18.15 -1.73 -2.91
N LYS A 39 -19.13 -1.28 -2.13
CA LYS A 39 -19.60 0.12 -2.12
C LYS A 39 -18.97 0.98 -1.04
N GLY A 40 -18.16 0.37 -0.18
CA GLY A 40 -17.52 1.06 0.93
C GLY A 40 -17.94 0.54 2.29
N PHE A 41 -17.53 1.26 3.32
CA PHE A 41 -17.91 1.01 4.70
C PHE A 41 -18.02 2.32 5.48
N SER A 42 -18.74 2.29 6.58
CA SER A 42 -18.69 3.29 7.64
C SER A 42 -18.21 2.68 8.95
N ALA A 43 -17.66 3.51 9.83
CA ALA A 43 -17.18 3.11 11.14
C ALA A 43 -17.05 4.33 12.07
N ASP A 44 -17.00 4.07 13.37
CA ASP A 44 -16.45 5.02 14.33
C ASP A 44 -14.91 4.98 14.23
N ILE A 45 -14.26 6.14 14.37
CA ILE A 45 -12.81 6.27 14.32
C ILE A 45 -12.29 6.99 15.57
N LEU A 46 -11.19 6.48 16.12
CA LEU A 46 -10.36 7.15 17.11
C LEU A 46 -8.97 7.35 16.51
N VAL A 47 -8.55 8.61 16.38
CA VAL A 47 -7.24 9.01 15.87
C VAL A 47 -6.38 9.51 17.03
N ASN A 48 -5.10 9.13 17.07
CA ASN A 48 -4.15 9.60 18.07
C ASN A 48 -2.80 9.91 17.42
N ILE A 49 -2.25 11.11 17.64
CA ILE A 49 -0.88 11.48 17.27
C ILE A 49 -0.16 11.95 18.53
N ASN A 50 0.87 11.22 18.96
CA ASN A 50 1.66 11.51 20.17
C ASN A 50 0.80 11.83 21.41
N GLY A 51 -0.28 11.07 21.63
CA GLY A 51 -1.17 11.23 22.78
C GLY A 51 -2.30 12.23 22.56
N LYS A 52 -2.27 13.05 21.50
CA LYS A 52 -3.40 13.91 21.13
C LYS A 52 -4.44 13.07 20.41
N GLU A 53 -5.58 12.82 21.06
CA GLU A 53 -6.64 11.97 20.53
C GLU A 53 -7.90 12.76 20.16
N GLU A 54 -8.61 12.27 19.13
CA GLU A 54 -9.97 12.70 18.82
C GLU A 54 -10.79 11.55 18.23
N LYS A 55 -12.05 11.47 18.65
CA LYS A 55 -13.04 10.53 18.12
C LYS A 55 -13.89 11.18 17.03
N GLY A 56 -14.36 10.37 16.10
CA GLY A 56 -15.31 10.77 15.08
C GLY A 56 -15.94 9.57 14.39
N ALA A 57 -16.55 9.83 13.25
CA ALA A 57 -17.07 8.83 12.33
C ALA A 57 -16.40 8.99 10.97
N VAL A 58 -16.39 7.90 10.22
CA VAL A 58 -15.86 7.85 8.85
C VAL A 58 -16.81 7.08 7.94
N THR A 59 -16.93 7.57 6.70
CA THR A 59 -17.49 6.84 5.57
C THR A 59 -16.43 6.76 4.48
N VAL A 60 -16.03 5.55 4.08
CA VAL A 60 -15.07 5.29 2.99
C VAL A 60 -15.80 4.58 1.86
N LYS A 61 -16.07 5.28 0.75
CA LYS A 61 -16.64 4.68 -0.47
C LYS A 61 -15.57 4.31 -1.49
N GLY A 62 -14.42 4.97 -1.43
CA GLY A 62 -13.24 4.71 -2.25
C GLY A 62 -12.07 5.56 -1.81
N SER A 63 -10.92 5.43 -2.47
CA SER A 63 -9.71 6.17 -2.09
C SER A 63 -9.81 7.69 -2.28
N GLN A 64 -10.79 8.15 -3.06
CA GLN A 64 -11.04 9.58 -3.35
C GLN A 64 -12.36 10.09 -2.75
N GLU A 65 -13.15 9.23 -2.13
CA GLU A 65 -14.46 9.57 -1.56
C GLU A 65 -14.49 9.09 -0.11
N ILE A 66 -13.99 9.96 0.78
CA ILE A 66 -13.84 9.70 2.21
C ILE A 66 -14.38 10.91 2.98
N GLU A 67 -15.36 10.65 3.84
CA GLU A 67 -15.94 11.63 4.77
C GLU A 67 -15.46 11.31 6.19
N ILE A 68 -14.97 12.32 6.92
CA ILE A 68 -14.43 12.17 8.28
C ILE A 68 -14.95 13.30 9.16
N SER A 69 -15.52 12.97 10.32
CA SER A 69 -16.09 13.96 11.25
C SER A 69 -15.09 14.51 12.29
N VAL A 70 -13.83 14.09 12.26
CA VAL A 70 -12.74 14.61 13.12
C VAL A 70 -12.51 16.09 12.80
N GLN A 71 -12.55 16.94 13.82
CA GLN A 71 -12.46 18.39 13.70
C GLN A 71 -11.01 18.88 13.64
N ASN A 72 -10.10 18.28 14.44
CA ASN A 72 -8.71 18.67 14.40
C ASN A 72 -8.10 18.38 13.02
N GLU A 73 -7.60 19.42 12.36
CA GLU A 73 -7.10 19.33 10.99
C GLU A 73 -5.96 18.32 10.82
N GLY A 74 -5.01 18.28 11.75
CA GLY A 74 -3.88 17.34 11.71
C GLY A 74 -4.32 15.88 11.84
N LEU A 75 -5.19 15.60 12.82
CA LEU A 75 -5.75 14.25 13.02
C LEU A 75 -6.62 13.83 11.84
N ARG A 76 -7.47 14.73 11.33
CA ARG A 76 -8.31 14.48 10.15
C ARG A 76 -7.46 14.20 8.91
N LYS A 77 -6.40 14.97 8.67
CA LYS A 77 -5.47 14.76 7.55
C LYS A 77 -4.79 13.39 7.63
N PHE A 78 -4.24 13.05 8.80
CA PHE A 78 -3.62 11.74 9.02
C PHE A 78 -4.60 10.59 8.72
N ALA A 79 -5.83 10.67 9.23
CA ALA A 79 -6.87 9.68 8.97
C ALA A 79 -7.23 9.61 7.47
N ALA A 80 -7.45 10.76 6.82
CA ALA A 80 -7.80 10.83 5.40
C ALA A 80 -6.73 10.20 4.51
N GLU A 81 -5.46 10.55 4.72
CA GLU A 81 -4.35 10.04 3.91
C GLU A 81 -4.16 8.53 4.09
N ASN A 82 -4.28 8.02 5.32
CA ASN A 82 -4.12 6.60 5.59
C ASN A 82 -5.30 5.76 5.10
N LEU A 83 -6.54 6.23 5.27
CA LEU A 83 -7.72 5.55 4.74
C LEU A 83 -7.74 5.57 3.22
N ALA A 84 -7.33 6.68 2.58
CA ALA A 84 -7.17 6.77 1.14
C ALA A 84 -6.14 5.76 0.62
N SER A 85 -4.99 5.65 1.29
CA SER A 85 -3.96 4.66 0.96
C SER A 85 -4.48 3.23 1.08
N ILE A 86 -5.15 2.88 2.19
CA ILE A 86 -5.74 1.55 2.40
C ILE A 86 -6.77 1.25 1.30
N ALA A 87 -7.72 2.15 1.06
CA ALA A 87 -8.76 1.97 0.06
C ALA A 87 -8.18 1.85 -1.36
N MET A 88 -7.12 2.61 -1.68
CA MET A 88 -6.43 2.51 -2.96
C MET A 88 -5.79 1.12 -3.12
N HIS A 89 -5.17 0.56 -2.09
CA HIS A 89 -4.48 -0.72 -2.19
C HIS A 89 -5.42 -1.93 -2.11
N ARG A 90 -6.51 -1.84 -1.34
CA ARG A 90 -7.48 -2.92 -1.11
C ARG A 90 -8.68 -2.86 -2.03
N GLY A 91 -8.96 -1.73 -2.66
CA GLY A 91 -10.09 -1.57 -3.55
C GLY A 91 -10.09 -2.58 -4.72
N PRO A 92 -11.27 -2.89 -5.28
CA PRO A 92 -11.39 -3.83 -6.38
C PRO A 92 -10.61 -3.34 -7.61
N ARG A 93 -9.79 -4.21 -8.20
CA ARG A 93 -9.10 -3.99 -9.48
C ARG A 93 -8.60 -5.31 -10.06
N SER A 94 -8.45 -5.37 -11.39
CA SER A 94 -7.81 -6.48 -12.09
C SER A 94 -6.29 -6.33 -12.12
N PHE A 95 -5.61 -7.42 -12.49
CA PHE A 95 -4.17 -7.40 -12.73
C PHE A 95 -3.85 -6.51 -13.94
N GLU A 96 -4.65 -6.60 -14.99
CA GLU A 96 -4.48 -5.88 -16.25
C GLU A 96 -4.63 -4.36 -16.08
N GLU A 97 -5.51 -3.89 -15.20
CA GLU A 97 -5.65 -2.46 -14.85
C GLU A 97 -4.50 -1.94 -13.97
N SER A 98 -3.70 -2.83 -13.39
CA SER A 98 -2.65 -2.50 -12.42
C SER A 98 -1.25 -2.82 -12.94
N ASP A 99 -0.60 -3.87 -12.42
CA ASP A 99 0.78 -4.22 -12.77
C ASP A 99 0.85 -4.84 -14.18
N GLY A 100 -0.23 -5.47 -14.63
CA GLY A 100 -0.35 -6.12 -15.93
C GLY A 100 -0.29 -5.18 -17.13
N LYS A 101 -0.43 -3.86 -16.93
CA LYS A 101 -0.25 -2.86 -18.00
C LYS A 101 1.21 -2.68 -18.43
N HIS A 102 2.16 -3.13 -17.62
CA HIS A 102 3.59 -2.99 -17.87
C HIS A 102 4.18 -4.22 -18.55
N LYS A 103 5.36 -4.06 -19.13
CA LYS A 103 6.19 -5.18 -19.61
C LYS A 103 6.89 -5.79 -18.40
N LEU A 104 6.76 -7.08 -18.21
CA LEU A 104 7.21 -7.77 -17.00
C LEU A 104 8.32 -8.75 -17.35
N VAL A 105 9.46 -8.63 -16.68
CA VAL A 105 10.59 -9.54 -16.85
C VAL A 105 11.28 -9.77 -15.51
N TYR A 106 11.77 -10.97 -15.26
CA TYR A 106 12.64 -11.19 -14.12
C TYR A 106 13.92 -10.36 -14.24
N GLY A 107 14.38 -9.85 -13.11
CA GLY A 107 15.78 -9.45 -12.98
C GLY A 107 16.70 -10.65 -12.80
N GLU A 108 17.94 -10.33 -12.44
CA GLU A 108 18.97 -11.33 -12.13
C GLU A 108 18.49 -12.28 -11.02
N ASP A 109 18.87 -13.55 -11.16
CA ASP A 109 18.66 -14.55 -10.11
C ASP A 109 19.80 -14.45 -9.10
N ASP A 110 19.69 -13.46 -8.21
CA ASP A 110 20.71 -13.10 -7.23
C ASP A 110 20.56 -13.85 -5.89
N ALA A 111 19.69 -14.87 -5.84
CA ALA A 111 19.35 -15.64 -4.65
C ALA A 111 19.00 -14.76 -3.42
N HIS A 112 18.49 -13.54 -3.65
CA HIS A 112 18.21 -12.59 -2.58
C HIS A 112 17.18 -13.16 -1.58
N PRO A 113 17.33 -12.92 -0.26
CA PRO A 113 16.47 -13.53 0.76
C PRO A 113 14.98 -13.17 0.61
N LEU A 114 14.68 -11.99 0.04
CA LEU A 114 13.32 -11.52 -0.25
C LEU A 114 12.75 -12.03 -1.59
N GLY A 115 13.49 -12.86 -2.31
CA GLY A 115 13.09 -13.44 -3.58
C GLY A 115 13.61 -12.71 -4.81
N ARG A 116 13.32 -13.31 -5.96
CA ARG A 116 13.76 -12.82 -7.27
C ARG A 116 13.00 -11.55 -7.64
N SER A 117 13.68 -10.64 -8.32
CA SER A 117 13.08 -9.38 -8.74
C SER A 117 12.22 -9.54 -10.01
N VAL A 118 11.11 -8.82 -10.09
CA VAL A 118 10.30 -8.63 -11.29
C VAL A 118 10.34 -7.15 -11.64
N ILE A 119 10.88 -6.83 -12.81
CA ILE A 119 11.09 -5.49 -13.33
C ILE A 119 9.85 -5.06 -14.14
N MET A 120 9.44 -3.81 -13.97
CA MET A 120 8.31 -3.19 -14.67
C MET A 120 8.78 -2.26 -15.77
N GLY A 121 8.89 -2.77 -16.99
CA GLY A 121 9.22 -1.99 -18.17
C GLY A 121 8.13 -0.99 -18.56
N GLY A 122 8.56 0.24 -18.86
CA GLY A 122 7.71 1.33 -19.37
C GLY A 122 6.87 2.04 -18.31
N ASP A 123 7.13 1.80 -17.03
CA ASP A 123 6.35 2.34 -15.92
C ASP A 123 6.68 3.80 -15.54
N GLY A 124 7.76 4.35 -16.09
CA GLY A 124 8.26 5.70 -15.79
C GLY A 124 8.88 5.87 -14.40
N MET A 125 9.01 4.79 -13.62
CA MET A 125 9.50 4.82 -12.23
C MET A 125 10.58 3.75 -11.97
N SER A 126 11.08 3.06 -13.00
CA SER A 126 12.09 2.01 -12.84
C SER A 126 11.69 1.00 -11.75
N SER A 127 10.40 0.67 -11.66
CA SER A 127 9.91 -0.13 -10.54
C SER A 127 10.37 -1.58 -10.68
N PHE A 128 10.63 -2.19 -9.53
CA PHE A 128 10.73 -3.64 -9.44
C PHE A 128 10.18 -4.12 -8.10
N TYR A 129 9.59 -5.32 -8.12
CA TYR A 129 9.14 -6.01 -6.92
C TYR A 129 10.08 -7.17 -6.64
N ARG A 130 10.21 -7.59 -5.39
CA ARG A 130 10.74 -8.92 -5.06
C ARG A 130 9.60 -9.81 -4.61
N ILE A 131 9.50 -10.97 -5.25
CA ILE A 131 8.43 -11.94 -5.01
C ILE A 131 9.02 -13.26 -4.54
N LYS A 132 8.34 -13.88 -3.57
CA LYS A 132 8.69 -15.18 -3.00
C LYS A 132 7.44 -15.76 -2.36
N GLU A 133 7.29 -17.08 -2.41
CA GLU A 133 6.20 -17.80 -1.72
C GLU A 133 4.79 -17.25 -2.04
N GLY A 134 4.58 -16.88 -3.30
CA GLY A 134 3.29 -16.40 -3.80
C GLY A 134 2.87 -15.01 -3.31
N ARG A 135 3.78 -14.20 -2.75
CA ARG A 135 3.52 -12.81 -2.35
C ARG A 135 4.68 -11.86 -2.67
N ILE A 136 4.38 -10.57 -2.60
CA ILE A 136 5.38 -9.50 -2.67
C ILE A 136 6.04 -9.35 -1.29
N HIS A 137 7.37 -9.27 -1.28
CA HIS A 137 8.19 -8.99 -0.10
C HIS A 137 8.84 -7.61 -0.15
N GLN A 138 9.08 -7.09 -1.34
CA GLN A 138 9.66 -5.76 -1.52
C GLN A 138 9.07 -5.06 -2.73
N ILE A 139 8.87 -3.75 -2.62
CA ILE A 139 8.45 -2.86 -3.71
C ILE A 139 9.46 -1.72 -3.79
N ASN A 140 10.05 -1.50 -4.96
CA ASN A 140 10.97 -0.40 -5.19
C ASN A 140 10.44 0.47 -6.32
N ARG A 141 10.52 1.79 -6.15
CA ARG A 141 10.21 2.79 -7.19
C ARG A 141 11.22 3.92 -7.14
N LYS A 142 11.63 4.40 -8.30
CA LYS A 142 12.61 5.47 -8.47
C LYS A 142 12.25 6.40 -9.62
N THR A 143 12.11 7.67 -9.28
CA THR A 143 12.06 8.79 -10.24
C THR A 143 13.31 9.66 -10.05
N PRO A 144 13.57 10.63 -10.95
CA PRO A 144 14.63 11.61 -10.72
C PRO A 144 14.45 12.43 -9.43
N ARG A 145 13.20 12.62 -8.97
CA ARG A 145 12.89 13.49 -7.81
C ARG A 145 12.89 12.75 -6.48
N PHE A 146 12.51 11.47 -6.48
CA PHE A 146 12.44 10.66 -5.26
C PHE A 146 12.52 9.17 -5.59
N SER A 147 12.96 8.38 -4.63
CA SER A 147 12.80 6.93 -4.65
C SER A 147 12.34 6.42 -3.30
N PHE A 148 11.70 5.25 -3.29
CA PHE A 148 11.33 4.57 -2.06
C PHE A 148 11.40 3.05 -2.22
N SER A 149 11.60 2.39 -1.08
CA SER A 149 11.49 0.94 -0.93
C SER A 149 10.48 0.60 0.16
N ILE A 150 9.54 -0.29 -0.12
CA ILE A 150 8.62 -0.86 0.86
C ILE A 150 9.04 -2.30 1.13
N ASN A 151 9.35 -2.63 2.38
CA ASN A 151 9.62 -3.99 2.81
C ASN A 151 8.39 -4.55 3.54
N VAL A 152 7.80 -5.63 3.02
CA VAL A 152 6.66 -6.32 3.63
C VAL A 152 7.16 -7.42 4.56
N GLU A 153 7.18 -7.10 5.85
CA GLU A 153 7.73 -7.94 6.92
C GLU A 153 6.77 -9.05 7.33
N GLU A 154 5.48 -8.71 7.47
CA GLU A 154 4.47 -9.63 7.97
C GLU A 154 3.20 -9.56 7.11
N SER A 155 2.59 -10.71 6.88
CA SER A 155 1.26 -10.83 6.27
C SER A 155 0.49 -11.94 6.98
N VAL A 156 -0.83 -11.80 7.04
CA VAL A 156 -1.73 -12.83 7.55
C VAL A 156 -2.63 -13.32 6.41
N LYS A 157 -3.09 -14.57 6.49
CA LYS A 157 -4.10 -15.07 5.56
C LYS A 157 -5.50 -14.72 6.05
N ASN A 158 -6.35 -14.28 5.14
CA ASN A 158 -7.78 -14.11 5.42
C ASN A 158 -8.54 -15.44 5.27
N GLU A 159 -9.87 -15.41 5.40
CA GLU A 159 -10.72 -16.61 5.29
C GLU A 159 -10.61 -17.31 3.93
N GLU A 160 -10.31 -16.58 2.85
CA GLU A 160 -10.07 -17.13 1.51
C GLU A 160 -8.60 -17.58 1.27
N GLY A 161 -7.76 -17.55 2.31
CA GLY A 161 -6.35 -17.93 2.20
C GLY A 161 -5.46 -16.89 1.49
N LYS A 162 -5.97 -15.68 1.24
CA LYS A 162 -5.26 -14.57 0.58
C LYS A 162 -4.50 -13.71 1.58
N PHE A 163 -3.40 -13.11 1.14
CA PHE A 163 -2.51 -12.31 1.98
C PHE A 163 -3.03 -10.90 2.26
N LEU A 164 -3.11 -10.58 3.55
CA LEU A 164 -3.26 -9.24 4.11
C LEU A 164 -1.92 -8.80 4.72
N THR A 165 -1.24 -7.86 4.08
CA THR A 165 -0.09 -7.12 4.66
C THR A 165 -0.39 -6.61 6.08
N ARG A 166 0.43 -6.97 7.06
CA ARG A 166 0.25 -6.63 8.48
C ARG A 166 1.33 -5.72 9.02
N LYS A 167 2.59 -5.94 8.64
CA LYS A 167 3.72 -5.06 8.99
C LYS A 167 4.56 -4.78 7.77
N TYR A 168 4.90 -3.52 7.58
CA TYR A 168 5.80 -3.09 6.52
C TYR A 168 6.49 -1.79 6.87
N THR A 169 7.67 -1.59 6.29
CA THR A 169 8.47 -0.39 6.48
C THR A 169 8.73 0.26 5.12
N VAL A 170 8.53 1.56 5.04
CA VAL A 170 8.82 2.38 3.86
C VAL A 170 10.07 3.20 4.12
N TYR A 171 11.06 3.07 3.25
CA TYR A 171 12.27 3.89 3.24
C TYR A 171 12.15 4.87 2.09
N TYR A 172 12.21 6.16 2.37
CA TYR A 172 12.22 7.22 1.37
C TYR A 172 13.62 7.76 1.21
N PHE A 173 14.04 7.97 -0.04
CA PHE A 173 15.37 8.48 -0.37
C PHE A 173 15.27 9.74 -1.21
N ASN A 174 16.22 10.65 -1.02
CA ASN A 174 16.42 11.77 -1.94
C ASN A 174 16.82 11.24 -3.33
N GLY A 175 16.13 11.70 -4.38
CA GLY A 175 16.36 11.21 -5.74
C GLY A 175 17.72 11.56 -6.33
N GLU A 176 18.30 12.70 -5.93
CA GLU A 176 19.58 13.21 -6.41
C GLU A 176 20.76 12.61 -5.64
N SER A 177 20.72 12.68 -4.30
CA SER A 177 21.84 12.24 -3.46
C SER A 177 21.81 10.76 -3.07
N GLY A 178 20.65 10.09 -3.21
CA GLY A 178 20.43 8.74 -2.72
C GLY A 178 20.40 8.62 -1.19
N ALA A 179 20.53 9.73 -0.46
CA ALA A 179 20.51 9.72 1.00
C ALA A 179 19.12 9.33 1.53
N LEU A 180 19.11 8.57 2.63
CA LEU A 180 17.89 8.28 3.37
C LEU A 180 17.27 9.59 3.86
N LYS A 181 16.01 9.82 3.49
CA LYS A 181 15.24 11.02 3.83
C LYS A 181 14.30 10.76 4.99
N ASP A 182 13.60 9.62 4.96
CA ASP A 182 12.59 9.29 5.95
C ASP A 182 12.35 7.78 6.01
N VAL A 183 11.82 7.31 7.15
CA VAL A 183 11.41 5.93 7.36
C VAL A 183 10.06 5.92 8.08
N GLU A 184 9.09 5.22 7.50
CA GLU A 184 7.78 5.02 8.10
C GLU A 184 7.53 3.53 8.32
N SER A 185 7.31 3.12 9.57
CA SER A 185 6.95 1.74 9.93
C SER A 185 5.46 1.65 10.20
N TYR A 186 4.80 0.70 9.53
CA TYR A 186 3.36 0.49 9.60
C TYR A 186 3.02 -0.83 10.29
N THR A 187 1.99 -0.81 11.12
CA THR A 187 1.36 -2.01 11.69
C THR A 187 -0.14 -1.89 11.51
N ASP A 188 -0.72 -2.81 10.76
CA ASP A 188 -2.14 -2.86 10.44
C ASP A 188 -2.82 -4.05 11.10
N ASP A 189 -4.08 -3.88 11.47
CA ASP A 189 -4.96 -4.98 11.87
C ASP A 189 -6.29 -4.89 11.13
N TYR A 190 -6.96 -6.02 10.99
CA TYR A 190 -8.15 -6.16 10.15
C TYR A 190 -9.32 -6.73 10.93
N LEU A 191 -10.53 -6.33 10.54
CA LEU A 191 -11.78 -6.91 11.00
C LEU A 191 -12.57 -7.38 9.78
N ARG A 192 -12.97 -8.64 9.79
CA ARG A 192 -13.88 -9.20 8.79
C ARG A 192 -15.31 -8.72 9.05
N VAL A 193 -15.94 -8.14 8.03
CA VAL A 193 -17.35 -7.74 8.05
C VAL A 193 -18.01 -8.22 6.76
N GLY A 194 -18.91 -9.21 6.88
CA GLY A 194 -19.42 -9.93 5.71
C GLY A 194 -18.28 -10.60 4.95
N LYS A 195 -18.09 -10.21 3.68
CA LYS A 195 -17.02 -10.73 2.80
C LYS A 195 -15.81 -9.77 2.65
N ALA A 196 -15.74 -8.72 3.46
CA ALA A 196 -14.69 -7.71 3.35
C ALA A 196 -13.81 -7.71 4.59
N ASP A 197 -12.49 -7.73 4.39
CA ASP A 197 -11.50 -7.45 5.42
C ASP A 197 -11.29 -5.93 5.50
N LEU A 198 -11.85 -5.31 6.53
CA LEU A 198 -11.82 -3.86 6.74
C LEU A 198 -10.71 -3.46 7.71
N PRO A 199 -10.14 -2.25 7.61
CA PRO A 199 -9.12 -1.80 8.55
C PRO A 199 -9.73 -1.69 9.96
N ARG A 200 -9.13 -2.40 10.92
CA ARG A 200 -9.46 -2.31 12.35
C ARG A 200 -8.56 -1.30 13.05
N SER A 201 -7.27 -1.32 12.74
CA SER A 201 -6.34 -0.33 13.24
C SER A 201 -5.16 -0.17 12.29
N ARG A 202 -4.52 0.99 12.38
CA ARG A 202 -3.21 1.27 11.81
C ARG A 202 -2.39 2.05 12.81
N ARG A 203 -1.13 1.67 12.98
CA ARG A 203 -0.10 2.48 13.63
C ARG A 203 0.99 2.82 12.64
N VAL A 204 1.45 4.06 12.66
CA VAL A 204 2.59 4.57 11.90
C VAL A 204 3.61 5.10 12.89
N ILE A 205 4.86 4.68 12.74
CA ILE A 205 6.00 5.21 13.49
C ILE A 205 6.97 5.79 12.48
N ASN A 206 7.29 7.07 12.61
CA ASN A 206 8.21 7.77 11.73
C ASN A 206 9.07 8.78 12.51
N CYS A 207 10.04 9.39 11.84
CA CYS A 207 10.89 10.42 12.43
C CYS A 207 10.62 11.76 11.75
N GLU A 208 10.16 12.75 12.51
CA GLU A 208 9.93 14.11 12.05
C GLU A 208 10.78 15.08 12.85
N ASN A 209 11.57 15.91 12.16
CA ASN A 209 12.41 16.94 12.78
C ASN A 209 13.31 16.42 13.92
N GLY A 210 13.83 15.18 13.78
CA GLY A 210 14.71 14.55 14.78
C GLY A 210 13.98 13.94 15.97
N ALA A 211 12.65 13.89 15.96
CA ALA A 211 11.83 13.25 16.99
C ALA A 211 11.02 12.08 16.40
N VAL A 212 10.87 11.01 17.19
CA VAL A 212 9.98 9.91 16.83
C VAL A 212 8.54 10.36 17.03
N VAL A 213 7.73 10.22 15.99
CA VAL A 213 6.29 10.45 16.01
C VAL A 213 5.58 9.11 15.91
N VAL A 214 4.59 8.91 16.78
CA VAL A 214 3.71 7.75 16.76
C VAL A 214 2.29 8.22 16.51
N SER A 215 1.75 7.79 15.37
CA SER A 215 0.40 8.08 14.94
C SER A 215 -0.40 6.79 14.84
N SER A 216 -1.68 6.82 15.20
CA SER A 216 -2.56 5.67 15.07
C SER A 216 -3.99 6.06 14.77
N MET A 217 -4.69 5.16 14.10
CA MET A 217 -6.15 5.18 13.99
C MET A 217 -6.69 3.80 14.35
N SER A 218 -7.80 3.79 15.06
CA SER A 218 -8.56 2.58 15.38
C SER A 218 -10.01 2.78 14.97
N LEU A 219 -10.59 1.76 14.37
CA LEU A 219 -11.94 1.77 13.83
C LEU A 219 -12.79 0.73 14.56
N SER A 220 -14.06 1.05 14.76
CA SER A 220 -15.02 0.17 15.41
C SER A 220 -16.42 0.37 14.84
N ASN A 221 -17.35 -0.52 15.20
CA ASN A 221 -18.75 -0.46 14.75
C ASN A 221 -18.90 -0.41 13.22
N HIS A 222 -18.02 -1.13 12.52
CA HIS A 222 -17.99 -1.18 11.06
C HIS A 222 -19.32 -1.65 10.46
N LYS A 223 -19.75 -0.98 9.39
CA LYS A 223 -20.91 -1.35 8.58
C LYS A 223 -20.53 -1.23 7.11
N VAL A 224 -20.85 -2.25 6.31
CA VAL A 224 -20.75 -2.18 4.85
C VAL A 224 -21.89 -1.34 4.28
N LEU A 225 -21.60 -0.59 3.22
CA LEU A 225 -22.56 0.26 2.49
C LEU A 225 -23.30 -0.49 1.38
#